data_AF-A0A9U8DXV4-F1
#
_entry.id   AF-A0A9U8DXV4-F1
#
_cell.length_a   1.000
_cell.length_b   1.000
_cell.length_c   1.000
_cell.angle_alpha   90.00
_cell.angle_beta   90.00
_cell.angle_gamma   90.00
#
_symmetry.space_group_name_H-M   'P 1'
#
loop_
_entity.id
_entity.type
_entity.pdbx_description
1 polymer ?
#
loop_
_entity_poly.entity_id
_entity_poly.type
_entity_poly.pdbx_seq_one_letter_code
_entity_poly.pdbx_strand_id
1 'polypeptide(L)'
;MSLLLARTSLILRLSTKKPSLLIKGTSNSLIAKSSIHVAHLTAYGGSPPQRKKPWPYKEKGFRYWHIPFDRVDSRLDDNSKIIIIDGNVASGKTELGQKIAKEFDMLYVPDFNNSDMCDLIPEKGFDLREFDPQVPVKTRTCDFEKFYSRKAPKKILDNFPREQYILFRRKLYRFAQKVMAHFLSTGQGIVMNRGMWSDIVFAHTLAKQGYMSQAALKAYKYQYEVATDYFWHPHLIIYLDAPVSFVRDRIKKRNVPWEVNSPVLTGEFLNTMNEVYKTVYLPHMRNHCEILSYNLAENPVLDFDLIVEEMESLDLDNAPREHEQRFEDWKYLHNTDYNNMRSFCSPNNTQKLDEIFTFYKPFEAPELVLDGYDEEIYNETLQTDPRIKYLKPDRVFL
;
A
#
# COMPACT_ATOMS: atom_id res chain seq x y z
N MET A 1 7.31 -48.00 -26.22
CA MET A 1 8.64 -47.35 -26.38
C MET A 1 8.68 -46.16 -25.43
N SER A 2 9.05 -46.35 -24.17
CA SER A 2 10.43 -46.50 -23.63
C SER A 2 10.97 -45.15 -23.15
N LEU A 3 10.69 -44.83 -21.87
CA LEU A 3 11.64 -44.32 -20.85
C LEU A 3 10.87 -43.70 -19.66
N LEU A 4 10.21 -44.57 -18.90
CA LEU A 4 9.91 -44.40 -17.48
C LEU A 4 10.31 -45.72 -16.83
N LEU A 5 10.97 -45.65 -15.66
CA LEU A 5 11.46 -46.75 -14.79
C LEU A 5 12.97 -47.06 -14.86
N ALA A 6 13.74 -46.34 -14.04
CA ALA A 6 14.89 -46.86 -13.29
C ALA A 6 15.14 -45.90 -12.11
N ARG A 7 14.28 -45.88 -11.08
CA ARG A 7 14.49 -46.60 -9.80
C ARG A 7 15.95 -46.68 -9.35
N THR A 8 16.29 -45.79 -8.42
CA THR A 8 16.79 -46.14 -7.07
C THR A 8 17.76 -47.32 -7.01
N SER A 9 19.06 -47.04 -6.89
CA SER A 9 20.03 -47.75 -6.03
C SER A 9 21.47 -47.38 -6.41
N LEU A 10 22.01 -46.29 -5.86
CA LEU A 10 23.46 -46.14 -5.74
C LEU A 10 23.86 -45.12 -4.66
N ILE A 11 23.35 -45.32 -3.44
CA ILE A 11 23.95 -44.74 -2.23
C ILE A 11 24.41 -45.94 -1.40
N LEU A 12 25.71 -45.99 -1.12
CA LEU A 12 26.49 -46.94 -0.30
C LEU A 12 27.52 -47.76 -1.07
N ARG A 13 28.64 -47.11 -1.42
CA ARG A 13 29.96 -47.69 -1.21
C ARG A 13 30.86 -46.64 -0.55
N LEU A 14 31.03 -46.81 0.76
CA LEU A 14 32.12 -46.25 1.54
C LEU A 14 33.44 -46.64 0.87
N SER A 15 34.17 -45.66 0.35
CA SER A 15 35.58 -45.82 0.02
C SER A 15 36.38 -44.78 0.78
N THR A 16 37.16 -45.29 1.71
CA THR A 16 38.12 -44.62 2.57
C THR A 16 39.32 -44.18 1.73
N LYS A 17 39.36 -42.92 1.30
CA LYS A 17 40.59 -42.21 0.93
C LYS A 17 40.31 -40.70 0.86
N LYS A 18 40.78 -39.95 1.87
CA LYS A 18 40.88 -38.49 1.84
C LYS A 18 41.94 -38.08 0.80
N PRO A 19 41.66 -37.19 -0.16
CA PRO A 19 42.73 -36.51 -0.88
C PRO A 19 43.22 -35.33 -0.03
N SER A 20 44.43 -35.46 0.50
CA SER A 20 45.19 -34.40 1.16
C SER A 20 45.79 -33.48 0.10
N LEU A 21 45.05 -32.45 -0.29
CA LEU A 21 45.57 -31.27 -1.01
C LEU A 21 44.91 -30.01 -0.48
N LEU A 22 45.19 -29.72 0.78
CA LEU A 22 45.13 -28.38 1.36
C LEU A 22 46.51 -28.16 1.99
N ILE A 23 47.17 -27.08 1.56
CA ILE A 23 48.26 -26.31 2.18
C ILE A 23 49.19 -25.86 1.04
N LYS A 24 48.86 -24.70 0.46
CA LYS A 24 49.82 -23.66 0.08
C LYS A 24 49.08 -22.41 -0.40
N GLY A 25 49.09 -21.40 0.48
CA GLY A 25 49.21 -19.99 0.12
C GLY A 25 48.07 -19.34 -0.66
N THR A 26 47.14 -18.71 0.07
CA THR A 26 46.80 -17.30 -0.11
C THR A 26 46.14 -16.83 1.19
N SER A 27 46.97 -16.57 2.19
CA SER A 27 46.59 -15.67 3.28
C SER A 27 46.53 -14.26 2.70
N ASN A 28 45.38 -13.87 2.18
CA ASN A 28 44.87 -12.50 2.12
C ASN A 28 43.53 -12.50 1.36
N SER A 29 42.54 -11.79 1.92
CA SER A 29 41.30 -11.30 1.29
C SER A 29 39.98 -12.09 1.36
N LEU A 30 39.68 -12.86 2.42
CA LEU A 30 38.30 -13.41 2.60
C LEU A 30 37.69 -13.23 4.00
N ILE A 31 38.19 -12.28 4.79
CA ILE A 31 37.36 -11.64 5.80
C ILE A 31 37.03 -10.27 5.23
N ALA A 32 35.93 -10.20 4.47
CA ALA A 32 35.30 -8.91 4.25
C ALA A 32 35.03 -8.35 5.66
N LYS A 33 35.65 -7.21 5.96
CA LYS A 33 35.38 -6.46 7.18
C LYS A 33 33.86 -6.37 7.32
N SER A 34 33.31 -6.85 8.43
CA SER A 34 31.97 -6.43 8.84
C SER A 34 32.10 -4.96 9.23
N SER A 35 32.06 -4.06 8.23
CA SER A 35 31.62 -2.71 8.47
C SER A 35 30.16 -2.83 8.83
N ILE A 36 29.89 -2.76 10.13
CA ILE A 36 28.59 -2.31 10.63
C ILE A 36 28.42 -0.91 10.02
N HIS A 37 27.85 -0.84 8.82
CA HIS A 37 27.25 0.39 8.34
C HIS A 37 26.01 0.54 9.21
N VAL A 38 26.04 1.52 10.10
CA VAL A 38 24.82 2.05 10.71
C VAL A 38 24.02 2.56 9.51
N ALA A 39 22.87 1.93 9.24
CA ALA A 39 22.18 2.10 7.97
C ALA A 39 21.44 3.44 7.96
N HIS A 40 21.97 4.38 7.18
CA HIS A 40 21.43 5.72 6.99
C HIS A 40 20.86 5.80 5.57
N LEU A 41 19.66 6.37 5.39
CA LEU A 41 19.21 6.78 4.05
C LEU A 41 20.29 7.69 3.46
N THR A 42 20.65 7.49 2.21
CA THR A 42 21.71 8.28 1.55
C THR A 42 21.08 9.24 0.56
N ALA A 43 21.14 10.55 0.81
CA ALA A 43 20.73 11.54 -0.18
C ALA A 43 21.64 11.47 -1.42
N TYR A 44 21.06 11.32 -2.60
CA TYR A 44 21.84 11.15 -3.83
C TYR A 44 22.28 12.47 -4.46
N GLY A 45 21.74 13.62 -4.02
CA GLY A 45 22.09 14.94 -4.53
C GLY A 45 22.00 15.07 -6.07
N GLY A 46 21.21 14.22 -6.73
CA GLY A 46 21.07 14.15 -8.19
C GLY A 46 22.01 13.19 -8.94
N SER A 47 22.87 12.44 -8.25
CA SER A 47 23.67 11.37 -8.89
C SER A 47 22.86 10.07 -9.02
N PRO A 48 22.80 9.42 -10.19
CA PRO A 48 21.98 8.22 -10.36
C PRO A 48 22.59 7.03 -9.60
N PRO A 49 21.80 6.26 -8.83
CA PRO A 49 22.31 5.08 -8.15
C PRO A 49 22.72 4.00 -9.14
N GLN A 50 23.79 3.27 -8.80
CA GLN A 50 24.29 2.17 -9.63
C GLN A 50 23.50 0.87 -9.38
N ARG A 51 22.21 0.85 -9.73
CA ARG A 51 21.37 -0.36 -9.63
C ARG A 51 21.49 -1.24 -10.88
N LYS A 52 21.42 -2.55 -10.70
CA LYS A 52 21.31 -3.49 -11.84
C LYS A 52 20.02 -3.25 -12.61
N LYS A 53 20.06 -3.46 -13.93
CA LYS A 53 18.89 -3.30 -14.80
C LYS A 53 17.71 -4.12 -14.27
N PRO A 54 16.53 -3.51 -14.06
CA PRO A 54 15.37 -4.22 -13.54
C PRO A 54 14.75 -5.14 -14.59
N TRP A 55 14.07 -6.16 -14.10
CA TRP A 55 13.17 -6.97 -14.93
C TRP A 55 12.02 -6.09 -15.46
N PRO A 56 11.60 -6.23 -16.73
CA PRO A 56 10.48 -5.49 -17.30
C PRO A 56 9.12 -6.01 -16.79
N TYR A 57 8.87 -5.83 -15.49
CA TYR A 57 7.72 -6.39 -14.79
C TYR A 57 6.38 -5.79 -15.23
N LYS A 58 6.37 -4.56 -15.74
CA LYS A 58 5.15 -3.91 -16.27
C LYS A 58 4.61 -4.60 -17.52
N GLU A 59 5.51 -5.06 -18.40
CA GLU A 59 5.13 -5.69 -19.67
C GLU A 59 5.03 -7.21 -19.55
N LYS A 60 6.02 -7.85 -18.90
CA LYS A 60 6.13 -9.32 -18.85
C LYS A 60 5.50 -9.93 -17.61
N GLY A 61 5.16 -9.11 -16.61
CA GLY A 61 4.84 -9.58 -15.26
C GLY A 61 6.00 -10.37 -14.63
N PHE A 62 5.74 -11.01 -13.50
CA PHE A 62 6.67 -11.94 -12.87
C PHE A 62 6.00 -13.30 -12.61
N ARG A 63 6.74 -14.40 -12.80
CA ARG A 63 6.26 -15.79 -12.71
C ARG A 63 7.36 -16.68 -12.13
N TYR A 64 6.98 -17.84 -11.61
CA TYR A 64 7.89 -18.73 -10.88
C TYR A 64 9.14 -19.15 -11.67
N TRP A 65 9.02 -19.41 -12.97
CA TRP A 65 10.16 -19.79 -13.81
C TRP A 65 11.13 -18.64 -14.13
N HIS A 66 10.80 -17.38 -13.78
CA HIS A 66 11.75 -16.26 -13.91
C HIS A 66 12.72 -16.18 -12.72
N ILE A 67 12.41 -16.84 -11.60
CA ILE A 67 13.20 -16.80 -10.35
C ILE A 67 14.68 -17.14 -10.54
N PRO A 68 15.08 -18.17 -11.33
CA PRO A 68 16.49 -18.49 -11.52
C PRO A 68 17.28 -17.41 -12.29
N PHE A 69 16.59 -16.55 -13.04
CA PHE A 69 17.22 -15.58 -13.95
C PHE A 69 17.27 -14.15 -13.40
N ASP A 70 16.48 -13.84 -12.38
CA ASP A 70 16.35 -12.48 -11.86
C ASP A 70 16.19 -12.47 -10.33
N ARG A 71 17.26 -12.09 -9.62
CA ARG A 71 17.28 -12.05 -8.15
C ARG A 71 17.03 -10.65 -7.61
N VAL A 72 16.23 -10.57 -6.54
CA VAL A 72 15.80 -9.31 -5.92
C VAL A 72 16.88 -8.74 -5.01
N ASP A 73 17.45 -9.58 -4.15
CA ASP A 73 18.49 -9.24 -3.16
C ASP A 73 19.67 -8.45 -3.77
N SER A 74 20.05 -8.79 -5.00
CA SER A 74 21.19 -8.17 -5.69
C SER A 74 20.96 -6.73 -6.16
N ARG A 75 19.76 -6.17 -5.94
CA ARG A 75 19.37 -4.79 -6.27
C ARG A 75 19.01 -3.94 -5.06
N LEU A 76 18.85 -4.56 -3.88
CA LEU A 76 18.50 -3.82 -2.67
C LEU A 76 19.71 -3.03 -2.19
N ASP A 77 19.49 -1.77 -1.86
CA ASP A 77 20.45 -0.81 -1.32
C ASP A 77 19.87 -0.12 -0.07
N ASP A 78 20.65 0.77 0.54
CA ASP A 78 20.24 1.49 1.77
C ASP A 78 18.97 2.32 1.56
N ASN A 79 18.72 2.79 0.32
CA ASN A 79 17.53 3.55 -0.05
C ASN A 79 16.36 2.66 -0.48
N SER A 80 16.50 1.34 -0.48
CA SER A 80 15.41 0.38 -0.70
C SER A 80 14.49 0.32 0.53
N LYS A 81 13.84 1.44 0.87
CA LYS A 81 12.87 1.55 1.97
C LYS A 81 11.50 1.96 1.45
N ILE A 82 10.46 1.60 2.20
CA ILE A 82 9.08 2.01 1.95
C ILE A 82 8.71 3.05 3.00
N ILE A 83 8.42 4.27 2.53
CA ILE A 83 8.11 5.44 3.34
C ILE A 83 6.68 5.89 3.04
N ILE A 84 5.90 6.12 4.08
CA ILE A 84 4.51 6.58 3.97
C ILE A 84 4.37 7.93 4.65
N ILE A 85 3.78 8.90 3.94
CA ILE A 85 3.45 10.20 4.50
C ILE A 85 1.96 10.22 4.82
N ASP A 86 1.66 10.38 6.10
CA ASP A 86 0.31 10.36 6.66
C ASP A 86 -0.06 11.66 7.36
N GLY A 87 -1.36 11.84 7.58
CA GLY A 87 -1.91 13.02 8.24
C GLY A 87 -3.25 13.45 7.67
N ASN A 88 -3.86 14.42 8.35
CA ASN A 88 -5.19 14.93 8.04
C ASN A 88 -5.30 15.51 6.61
N VAL A 89 -6.50 15.72 6.12
CA VAL A 89 -6.77 16.32 4.81
C VAL A 89 -6.00 17.64 4.66
N ALA A 90 -5.48 17.91 3.46
CA ALA A 90 -4.75 19.15 3.14
C ALA A 90 -3.49 19.48 3.99
N SER A 91 -2.91 18.51 4.71
CA SER A 91 -1.67 18.74 5.50
C SER A 91 -0.39 19.02 4.70
N GLY A 92 -0.40 18.94 3.36
CA GLY A 92 0.75 19.27 2.51
C GLY A 92 1.61 18.08 2.07
N LYS A 93 1.10 16.86 2.26
CA LYS A 93 1.80 15.60 1.95
C LYS A 93 2.36 15.52 0.52
N THR A 94 1.62 16.03 -0.47
CA THR A 94 2.01 15.94 -1.90
C THR A 94 3.34 16.62 -2.18
N GLU A 95 3.53 17.84 -1.66
CA GLU A 95 4.77 18.58 -1.88
C GLU A 95 5.94 17.91 -1.17
N LEU A 96 5.74 17.50 0.09
CA LEU A 96 6.77 16.80 0.86
C LEU A 96 7.20 15.49 0.19
N GLY A 97 6.25 14.66 -0.22
CA GLY A 97 6.55 13.36 -0.84
C GLY A 97 7.29 13.48 -2.17
N GLN A 98 6.98 14.50 -2.97
CA GLN A 98 7.72 14.76 -4.21
C GLN A 98 9.16 15.23 -3.94
N LYS A 99 9.38 16.05 -2.91
CA LYS A 99 10.72 16.50 -2.52
C LYS A 99 11.57 15.34 -1.99
N ILE A 100 11.03 14.53 -1.07
CA ILE A 100 11.72 13.34 -0.53
C ILE A 100 12.05 12.36 -1.66
N ALA A 101 11.09 12.09 -2.56
CA ALA A 101 11.30 11.19 -3.67
C ALA A 101 12.46 11.63 -4.59
N LYS A 102 12.59 12.94 -4.82
CA LYS A 102 13.68 13.50 -5.62
C LYS A 102 15.02 13.39 -4.90
N GLU A 103 15.06 13.64 -3.59
CA GLU A 103 16.31 13.67 -2.81
C GLU A 103 16.94 12.28 -2.66
N PHE A 104 16.12 11.27 -2.38
CA PHE A 104 16.58 9.90 -2.10
C PHE A 104 16.48 8.94 -3.31
N ASP A 105 16.16 9.45 -4.51
CA ASP A 105 15.86 8.65 -5.71
C ASP A 105 14.83 7.54 -5.45
N MET A 106 13.66 7.94 -4.93
CA MET A 106 12.55 7.03 -4.64
C MET A 106 11.40 7.24 -5.62
N LEU A 107 10.62 6.19 -5.86
CA LEU A 107 9.38 6.31 -6.60
C LEU A 107 8.35 7.04 -5.74
N TYR A 108 7.87 8.18 -6.22
CA TYR A 108 6.72 8.87 -5.62
C TYR A 108 5.40 8.24 -6.08
N VAL A 109 4.55 7.86 -5.12
CA VAL A 109 3.19 7.34 -5.37
C VAL A 109 2.14 8.25 -4.70
N PRO A 110 1.28 8.93 -5.47
CA PRO A 110 0.25 9.81 -4.91
C PRO A 110 -0.92 9.04 -4.26
N ASP A 111 -1.64 9.74 -3.37
CA ASP A 111 -2.92 9.27 -2.79
C ASP A 111 -4.01 9.17 -3.87
N PHE A 112 -5.11 8.47 -3.56
CA PHE A 112 -6.30 8.43 -4.41
C PHE A 112 -6.95 9.81 -4.50
N ASN A 113 -7.29 10.23 -5.71
CA ASN A 113 -8.14 11.39 -5.96
C ASN A 113 -9.62 10.96 -6.12
N ASN A 114 -10.53 11.93 -6.37
CA ASN A 114 -11.95 11.63 -6.54
C ASN A 114 -12.24 10.81 -7.82
N SER A 115 -11.54 11.05 -8.93
CA SER A 115 -11.74 10.26 -10.17
C SER A 115 -11.28 8.82 -10.00
N ASP A 116 -10.18 8.58 -9.27
CA ASP A 116 -9.64 7.25 -9.00
C ASP A 116 -10.64 6.35 -8.23
N MET A 117 -11.62 6.93 -7.52
CA MET A 117 -12.70 6.17 -6.86
C MET A 117 -13.72 5.59 -7.85
N CYS A 118 -13.89 6.22 -9.01
CA CYS A 118 -14.83 5.79 -10.03
C CYS A 118 -14.14 5.10 -11.21
N ASP A 119 -12.81 5.16 -11.27
CA ASP A 119 -12.01 4.52 -12.33
C ASP A 119 -11.82 3.02 -12.04
N LEU A 120 -12.62 2.16 -12.66
CA LEU A 120 -12.47 0.70 -12.54
C LEU A 120 -11.14 0.24 -13.15
N ILE A 121 -10.82 0.77 -14.34
CA ILE A 121 -9.60 0.45 -15.09
C ILE A 121 -9.05 1.76 -15.68
N PRO A 122 -8.11 2.42 -14.98
CA PRO A 122 -7.57 3.71 -15.41
C PRO A 122 -6.98 3.69 -16.82
N GLU A 123 -6.36 2.57 -17.22
CA GLU A 123 -5.75 2.35 -18.54
C GLU A 123 -6.78 2.40 -19.69
N LYS A 124 -8.05 2.11 -19.39
CA LYS A 124 -9.15 2.09 -20.35
C LYS A 124 -10.05 3.34 -20.26
N GLY A 125 -9.77 4.26 -19.32
CA GLY A 125 -10.52 5.51 -19.15
C GLY A 125 -11.99 5.28 -18.82
N PHE A 126 -12.28 4.34 -17.93
CA PHE A 126 -13.65 3.91 -17.62
C PHE A 126 -14.17 4.58 -16.34
N ASP A 127 -15.27 5.34 -16.43
CA ASP A 127 -15.91 5.96 -15.28
C ASP A 127 -17.19 5.19 -14.88
N LEU A 128 -17.18 4.61 -13.68
CA LEU A 128 -18.33 3.86 -13.14
C LEU A 128 -19.61 4.69 -13.04
N ARG A 129 -19.50 6.03 -12.96
CA ARG A 129 -20.66 6.93 -12.86
C ARG A 129 -21.53 6.92 -14.12
N GLU A 130 -20.98 6.51 -15.27
CA GLU A 130 -21.74 6.35 -16.52
C GLU A 130 -22.89 5.32 -16.39
N PHE A 131 -22.74 4.35 -15.48
CA PHE A 131 -23.68 3.24 -15.28
C PHE A 131 -24.70 3.50 -14.19
N ASP A 132 -24.49 4.51 -13.34
CA ASP A 132 -25.39 4.86 -12.24
C ASP A 132 -26.88 4.95 -12.66
N PRO A 133 -27.26 5.52 -13.82
CA PRO A 133 -28.67 5.58 -14.23
C PRO A 133 -29.30 4.23 -14.55
N GLN A 134 -28.48 3.24 -14.95
CA GLN A 134 -28.91 1.93 -15.45
C GLN A 134 -29.00 0.89 -14.33
N VAL A 135 -28.38 1.15 -13.18
CA VAL A 135 -28.27 0.20 -12.07
C VAL A 135 -29.16 0.58 -10.87
N PRO A 136 -29.52 -0.39 -10.01
CA PRO A 136 -30.30 -0.16 -8.79
C PRO A 136 -29.66 0.89 -7.87
N VAL A 137 -30.49 1.63 -7.12
CA VAL A 137 -30.02 2.75 -6.27
C VAL A 137 -28.95 2.31 -5.26
N LYS A 138 -29.05 1.08 -4.75
CA LYS A 138 -28.11 0.53 -3.76
C LYS A 138 -26.72 0.28 -4.36
N THR A 139 -26.59 0.00 -5.66
CA THR A 139 -25.31 -0.29 -6.33
C THR A 139 -24.65 0.96 -6.91
N ARG A 140 -25.38 2.08 -7.00
CA ARG A 140 -24.85 3.35 -7.51
C ARG A 140 -23.69 3.87 -6.69
N THR A 141 -22.75 4.51 -7.40
CA THR A 141 -21.55 5.08 -6.81
C THR A 141 -21.85 6.28 -5.91
N CYS A 142 -21.07 6.41 -4.84
CA CYS A 142 -21.05 7.57 -3.95
C CYS A 142 -19.61 8.07 -3.78
N ASP A 143 -19.19 8.97 -4.68
CA ASP A 143 -17.85 9.55 -4.66
C ASP A 143 -17.70 10.63 -3.56
N PHE A 144 -16.48 11.14 -3.36
CA PHE A 144 -16.23 12.17 -2.36
C PHE A 144 -17.04 13.44 -2.63
N GLU A 145 -17.25 13.81 -3.90
CA GLU A 145 -18.07 14.97 -4.25
C GLU A 145 -19.53 14.78 -3.78
N LYS A 146 -20.18 13.66 -4.11
CA LYS A 146 -21.54 13.36 -3.65
C LYS A 146 -21.61 13.33 -2.12
N PHE A 147 -20.67 12.65 -1.48
CA PHE A 147 -20.63 12.50 -0.02
C PHE A 147 -20.40 13.82 0.71
N TYR A 148 -19.39 14.58 0.32
CA TYR A 148 -19.04 15.85 0.96
C TYR A 148 -20.05 16.95 0.67
N SER A 149 -20.61 17.02 -0.54
CA SER A 149 -21.60 18.05 -0.88
C SER A 149 -22.99 17.77 -0.29
N ARG A 150 -23.30 16.50 0.02
CA ARG A 150 -24.63 16.04 0.47
C ARG A 150 -25.79 16.42 -0.46
N LYS A 151 -25.50 16.66 -1.74
CA LYS A 151 -26.52 17.02 -2.74
C LYS A 151 -27.26 15.81 -3.31
N ALA A 152 -26.69 14.61 -3.19
CA ALA A 152 -27.31 13.38 -3.67
C ALA A 152 -28.44 12.91 -2.73
N PRO A 153 -29.44 12.15 -3.24
CA PRO A 153 -30.46 11.52 -2.40
C PRO A 153 -29.86 10.67 -1.27
N LYS A 154 -30.50 10.68 -0.10
CA LYS A 154 -30.03 9.95 1.10
C LYS A 154 -29.66 8.49 0.81
N LYS A 155 -30.51 7.78 0.05
CA LYS A 155 -30.26 6.37 -0.32
C LYS A 155 -28.94 6.14 -1.08
N ILE A 156 -28.44 7.13 -1.83
CA ILE A 156 -27.14 7.06 -2.51
C ILE A 156 -26.02 7.44 -1.53
N LEU A 157 -26.24 8.45 -0.68
CA LEU A 157 -25.27 8.83 0.35
C LEU A 157 -24.99 7.70 1.35
N ASP A 158 -26.01 6.88 1.66
CA ASP A 158 -25.91 5.71 2.52
C ASP A 158 -25.04 4.58 1.91
N ASN A 159 -24.63 4.68 0.64
CA ASN A 159 -23.69 3.76 0.00
C ASN A 159 -22.22 4.09 0.32
N PHE A 160 -21.92 5.27 0.88
CA PHE A 160 -20.53 5.71 1.10
C PHE A 160 -19.67 4.75 1.95
N PRO A 161 -20.20 4.08 3.01
CA PRO A 161 -19.42 3.07 3.73
C PRO A 161 -18.88 1.94 2.85
N ARG A 162 -19.66 1.50 1.86
CA ARG A 162 -19.21 0.51 0.87
C ARG A 162 -18.15 1.09 -0.05
N GLU A 163 -18.31 2.32 -0.51
CA GLU A 163 -17.32 3.00 -1.36
C GLU A 163 -15.99 3.18 -0.62
N GLN A 164 -16.02 3.46 0.68
CA GLN A 164 -14.82 3.49 1.52
C GLN A 164 -14.14 2.10 1.57
N TYR A 165 -14.91 1.02 1.72
CA TYR A 165 -14.38 -0.34 1.70
C TYR A 165 -13.79 -0.73 0.34
N ILE A 166 -14.45 -0.37 -0.77
CA ILE A 166 -13.91 -0.55 -2.13
C ILE A 166 -12.62 0.27 -2.30
N LEU A 167 -12.57 1.49 -1.77
CA LEU A 167 -11.36 2.31 -1.79
C LEU A 167 -10.19 1.66 -1.04
N PHE A 168 -10.45 1.05 0.12
CA PHE A 168 -9.43 0.25 0.82
C PHE A 168 -8.91 -0.91 -0.03
N ARG A 169 -9.82 -1.66 -0.67
CA ARG A 169 -9.46 -2.74 -1.60
C ARG A 169 -8.55 -2.22 -2.72
N ARG A 170 -8.91 -1.08 -3.32
CA ARG A 170 -8.10 -0.39 -4.35
C ARG A 170 -6.74 0.06 -3.84
N LYS A 171 -6.65 0.58 -2.61
CA LYS A 171 -5.38 0.93 -1.96
C LYS A 171 -4.48 -0.29 -1.84
N LEU A 172 -5.03 -1.44 -1.47
CA LEU A 172 -4.29 -2.70 -1.42
C LEU A 172 -3.79 -3.13 -2.80
N TYR A 173 -4.62 -3.11 -3.85
CA TYR A 173 -4.13 -3.42 -5.21
C TYR A 173 -3.03 -2.47 -5.67
N ARG A 174 -3.18 -1.17 -5.39
CA ARG A 174 -2.17 -0.17 -5.72
C ARG A 174 -0.86 -0.47 -4.98
N PHE A 175 -0.96 -0.82 -3.70
CA PHE A 175 0.20 -1.21 -2.91
C PHE A 175 0.87 -2.47 -3.49
N ALA A 176 0.11 -3.53 -3.77
CA ALA A 176 0.67 -4.74 -4.37
C ALA A 176 1.32 -4.47 -5.75
N GLN A 177 0.55 -3.95 -6.69
CA GLN A 177 0.93 -3.91 -8.11
C GLN A 177 1.81 -2.72 -8.49
N LYS A 178 1.70 -1.57 -7.79
CA LYS A 178 2.54 -0.39 -8.06
C LYS A 178 3.68 -0.23 -7.07
N VAL A 179 3.45 -0.52 -5.78
CA VAL A 179 4.48 -0.34 -4.73
C VAL A 179 5.36 -1.59 -4.66
N MET A 180 4.83 -2.72 -4.19
CA MET A 180 5.60 -3.94 -3.95
C MET A 180 6.21 -4.53 -5.22
N ALA A 181 5.46 -4.58 -6.32
CA ALA A 181 5.98 -5.10 -7.58
C ALA A 181 7.13 -4.23 -8.13
N HIS A 182 7.08 -2.90 -7.92
CA HIS A 182 8.16 -1.99 -8.30
C HIS A 182 9.38 -2.18 -7.40
N PHE A 183 9.18 -2.12 -6.09
CA PHE A 183 10.19 -2.31 -5.06
C PHE A 183 11.00 -3.59 -5.32
N LEU A 184 10.31 -4.73 -5.45
CA LEU A 184 10.95 -6.04 -5.62
C LEU A 184 11.55 -6.26 -7.02
N SER A 185 11.12 -5.49 -8.03
CA SER A 185 11.68 -5.61 -9.38
C SER A 185 12.87 -4.70 -9.62
N THR A 186 12.95 -3.58 -8.91
CA THR A 186 13.93 -2.51 -9.18
C THR A 186 14.92 -2.30 -8.05
N GLY A 187 14.54 -2.58 -6.81
CA GLY A 187 15.27 -2.13 -5.62
C GLY A 187 15.13 -0.63 -5.36
N GLN A 188 14.32 0.10 -6.13
CA GLN A 188 14.07 1.51 -5.87
C GLN A 188 13.15 1.66 -4.65
N GLY A 189 13.57 2.49 -3.70
CA GLY A 189 12.75 2.90 -2.56
C GLY A 189 11.48 3.62 -3.00
N ILE A 190 10.51 3.72 -2.09
CA ILE A 190 9.19 4.23 -2.40
C ILE A 190 8.76 5.23 -1.34
N VAL A 191 8.26 6.38 -1.79
CA VAL A 191 7.57 7.36 -0.96
C VAL A 191 6.13 7.43 -1.43
N MET A 192 5.17 7.18 -0.55
CA MET A 192 3.77 7.25 -0.91
C MET A 192 2.96 8.11 0.05
N ASN A 193 1.94 8.77 -0.48
CA ASN A 193 0.97 9.50 0.34
C ASN A 193 -0.19 8.58 0.70
N ARG A 194 -0.40 8.40 2.01
CA ARG A 194 -1.44 7.56 2.61
C ARG A 194 -1.43 6.11 2.12
N GLY A 195 -0.91 5.22 2.97
CA GLY A 195 -0.92 3.78 2.74
C GLY A 195 -2.29 3.12 2.97
N MET A 196 -2.37 1.82 2.68
CA MET A 196 -3.54 1.01 3.04
C MET A 196 -3.76 0.93 4.56
N TRP A 197 -2.69 0.95 5.36
CA TRP A 197 -2.81 0.92 6.82
C TRP A 197 -3.51 2.15 7.41
N SER A 198 -3.32 3.32 6.80
CA SER A 198 -3.95 4.57 7.26
C SER A 198 -5.47 4.58 7.06
N ASP A 199 -6.00 3.65 6.26
CA ASP A 199 -7.40 3.68 5.82
C ASP A 199 -8.39 3.39 6.96
N ILE A 200 -7.96 2.61 7.97
CA ILE A 200 -8.75 2.32 9.17
C ILE A 200 -9.18 3.58 9.92
N VAL A 201 -8.42 4.67 9.78
CA VAL A 201 -8.74 5.98 10.37
C VAL A 201 -10.05 6.52 9.80
N PHE A 202 -10.28 6.37 8.50
CA PHE A 202 -11.50 6.82 7.84
C PHE A 202 -12.70 5.98 8.28
N ALA A 203 -12.57 4.65 8.33
CA ALA A 203 -13.64 3.77 8.80
C ALA A 203 -14.08 4.11 10.23
N HIS A 204 -13.12 4.28 11.16
CA HIS A 204 -13.43 4.72 12.53
C HIS A 204 -14.07 6.11 12.58
N THR A 205 -13.59 7.05 11.76
CA THR A 205 -14.16 8.41 11.72
C THR A 205 -15.59 8.39 11.21
N LEU A 206 -15.88 7.63 10.15
CA LEU A 206 -17.23 7.45 9.61
C LEU A 206 -18.17 6.83 10.64
N ALA A 207 -17.70 5.84 11.40
CA ALA A 207 -18.49 5.20 12.43
C ALA A 207 -18.80 6.14 13.62
N LYS A 208 -17.80 6.88 14.10
CA LYS A 208 -17.96 7.88 15.17
C LYS A 208 -18.92 9.00 14.77
N GLN A 209 -18.92 9.39 13.49
CA GLN A 209 -19.78 10.44 12.95
C GLN A 209 -21.16 9.93 12.48
N GLY A 210 -21.47 8.65 12.72
CA GLY A 210 -22.78 8.05 12.43
C GLY A 210 -23.04 7.78 10.95
N TYR A 211 -22.01 7.80 10.09
CA TYR A 211 -22.12 7.46 8.67
C TYR A 211 -21.91 5.99 8.37
N MET A 212 -21.36 5.22 9.32
CA MET A 212 -21.15 3.78 9.24
C MET A 212 -21.64 3.13 10.54
N SER A 213 -22.34 2.00 10.49
CA SER A 213 -22.76 1.31 11.71
C SER A 213 -21.58 0.67 12.43
N GLN A 214 -21.75 0.34 13.71
CA GLN A 214 -20.75 -0.41 14.48
C GLN A 214 -20.56 -1.84 13.94
N ALA A 215 -21.62 -2.46 13.41
CA ALA A 215 -21.53 -3.76 12.73
C ALA A 215 -20.67 -3.67 11.47
N ALA A 216 -20.85 -2.62 10.67
CA ALA A 216 -20.01 -2.35 9.50
C ALA A 216 -18.55 -2.09 9.89
N LEU A 217 -18.31 -1.27 10.92
CA LEU A 217 -16.94 -1.03 11.41
C LEU A 217 -16.25 -2.33 11.86
N LYS A 218 -16.97 -3.20 12.58
CA LYS A 218 -16.44 -4.50 13.04
C LYS A 218 -16.04 -5.38 11.85
N ALA A 219 -16.92 -5.49 10.86
CA ALA A 219 -16.63 -6.26 9.64
C ALA A 219 -15.46 -5.68 8.85
N TYR A 220 -15.42 -4.35 8.72
CA TYR A 220 -14.34 -3.62 8.09
C TYR A 220 -13.00 -3.91 8.76
N LYS A 221 -12.95 -3.80 10.09
CA LYS A 221 -11.74 -4.01 10.89
C LYS A 221 -11.22 -5.44 10.73
N TYR A 222 -12.09 -6.43 10.80
CA TYR A 222 -11.71 -7.83 10.59
C TYR A 222 -11.05 -8.03 9.22
N GLN A 223 -11.69 -7.55 8.16
CA GLN A 223 -11.14 -7.67 6.82
C GLN A 223 -9.87 -6.85 6.62
N TYR A 224 -9.78 -5.67 7.26
CA TYR A 224 -8.59 -4.84 7.25
C TYR A 224 -7.39 -5.58 7.85
N GLU A 225 -7.53 -6.16 9.04
CA GLU A 225 -6.46 -6.90 9.73
C GLU A 225 -5.98 -8.08 8.86
N VAL A 226 -6.92 -8.90 8.38
CA VAL A 226 -6.60 -10.03 7.49
C VAL A 226 -5.86 -9.56 6.24
N ALA A 227 -6.31 -8.48 5.61
CA ALA A 227 -5.75 -8.01 4.35
C ALA A 227 -4.37 -7.35 4.50
N THR A 228 -4.13 -6.61 5.58
CA THR A 228 -2.83 -5.98 5.84
C THR A 228 -1.75 -7.00 6.20
N ASP A 229 -2.10 -8.11 6.84
CA ASP A 229 -1.15 -9.15 7.27
C ASP A 229 -0.48 -9.89 6.09
N TYR A 230 -1.01 -9.78 4.87
CA TYR A 230 -0.37 -10.32 3.67
C TYR A 230 0.87 -9.54 3.22
N PHE A 231 1.10 -8.34 3.75
CA PHE A 231 2.14 -7.43 3.27
C PHE A 231 3.08 -7.00 4.39
N TRP A 232 4.35 -6.82 4.05
CA TRP A 232 5.33 -6.25 4.96
C TRP A 232 5.03 -4.77 5.24
N HIS A 233 5.12 -4.40 6.52
CA HIS A 233 4.91 -3.05 7.01
C HIS A 233 5.95 -2.07 6.40
N PRO A 234 5.60 -0.77 6.29
CA PRO A 234 6.55 0.24 5.85
C PRO A 234 7.73 0.34 6.82
N HIS A 235 8.83 0.93 6.36
CA HIS A 235 9.99 1.17 7.22
C HIS A 235 9.79 2.46 8.03
N LEU A 236 9.25 3.50 7.38
CA LEU A 236 9.06 4.81 8.01
C LEU A 236 7.66 5.36 7.71
N ILE A 237 7.01 5.89 8.73
CA ILE A 237 5.83 6.75 8.61
C ILE A 237 6.20 8.17 9.02
N ILE A 238 5.94 9.11 8.12
CA ILE A 238 6.02 10.54 8.40
C ILE A 238 4.61 11.05 8.64
N TYR A 239 4.28 11.33 9.90
CA TYR A 239 3.00 11.86 10.30
C TYR A 239 3.03 13.38 10.40
N LEU A 240 2.15 14.04 9.64
CA LEU A 240 1.94 15.49 9.70
C LEU A 240 0.75 15.81 10.60
N ASP A 241 1.03 16.23 11.84
CA ASP A 241 0.01 16.63 12.81
C ASP A 241 -0.46 18.06 12.54
N ALA A 242 -1.63 18.19 11.90
CA ALA A 242 -2.21 19.46 11.52
C ALA A 242 -3.40 19.81 12.43
N PRO A 243 -3.42 20.99 13.07
CA PRO A 243 -4.60 21.43 13.81
C PRO A 243 -5.76 21.71 12.85
N VAL A 244 -6.99 21.57 13.35
CA VAL A 244 -8.20 21.71 12.53
C VAL A 244 -8.30 23.09 11.87
N SER A 245 -7.87 24.15 12.55
CA SER A 245 -7.82 25.51 11.99
C SER A 245 -6.96 25.57 10.73
N PHE A 246 -5.74 25.04 10.81
CA PHE A 246 -4.80 24.98 9.70
C PHE A 246 -5.35 24.17 8.51
N VAL A 247 -5.96 23.02 8.79
CA VAL A 247 -6.60 22.19 7.76
C VAL A 247 -7.71 22.95 7.04
N ARG A 248 -8.59 23.63 7.79
CA ARG A 248 -9.71 24.41 7.21
C ARG A 248 -9.21 25.56 6.34
N ASP A 249 -8.16 26.26 6.77
CA ASP A 249 -7.58 27.35 5.98
C ASP A 249 -6.96 26.85 4.68
N ARG A 250 -6.30 25.67 4.70
CA ARG A 250 -5.78 25.04 3.49
C ARG A 250 -6.88 24.50 2.57
N ILE A 251 -7.96 23.96 3.11
CA ILE A 251 -9.13 23.55 2.32
C ILE A 251 -9.72 24.78 1.58
N LYS A 252 -9.87 25.91 2.27
CA LYS A 252 -10.32 27.17 1.65
C LYS A 252 -9.38 27.63 0.53
N LYS A 253 -8.05 27.59 0.76
CA LYS A 253 -7.05 27.95 -0.25
C LYS A 253 -7.07 27.04 -1.46
N ARG A 254 -7.31 25.73 -1.28
CA ARG A 254 -7.44 24.75 -2.37
C ARG A 254 -8.67 25.01 -3.26
N ASN A 255 -9.68 25.70 -2.71
CA ASN A 255 -10.85 26.20 -3.43
C ASN A 255 -11.63 25.12 -4.22
N VAL A 256 -11.74 23.92 -3.65
CA VAL A 256 -12.56 22.85 -4.22
C VAL A 256 -14.01 23.01 -3.72
N PRO A 257 -15.00 23.26 -4.60
CA PRO A 257 -16.33 23.71 -4.18
C PRO A 257 -17.05 22.77 -3.20
N TRP A 258 -16.93 21.46 -3.41
CA TRP A 258 -17.58 20.44 -2.57
C TRP A 258 -16.84 20.16 -1.25
N GLU A 259 -15.60 20.62 -1.09
CA GLU A 259 -14.87 20.51 0.17
C GLU A 259 -15.06 21.76 1.05
N VAL A 260 -14.98 22.96 0.45
CA VAL A 260 -15.08 24.23 1.18
C VAL A 260 -16.45 24.41 1.83
N ASN A 261 -17.51 24.06 1.11
CA ASN A 261 -18.90 24.18 1.55
C ASN A 261 -19.46 22.85 2.05
N SER A 262 -18.61 21.89 2.40
CA SER A 262 -19.05 20.57 2.83
C SER A 262 -19.74 20.63 4.19
N PRO A 263 -21.00 20.16 4.32
CA PRO A 263 -21.61 19.89 5.62
C PRO A 263 -20.96 18.69 6.37
N VAL A 264 -20.05 17.94 5.74
CA VAL A 264 -19.39 16.77 6.33
C VAL A 264 -18.02 17.13 6.89
N LEU A 265 -17.22 17.94 6.17
CA LEU A 265 -15.89 18.38 6.62
C LEU A 265 -16.00 19.48 7.69
N THR A 266 -16.74 19.18 8.75
CA THR A 266 -16.89 20.03 9.93
C THR A 266 -15.61 20.01 10.76
N GLY A 267 -15.49 20.96 11.68
CA GLY A 267 -14.37 20.94 12.64
C GLY A 267 -14.37 19.67 13.50
N GLU A 268 -15.55 19.15 13.82
CA GLU A 268 -15.73 17.92 14.59
C GLU A 268 -15.27 16.68 13.81
N PHE A 269 -15.61 16.57 12.53
CA PHE A 269 -15.16 15.48 11.67
C PHE A 269 -13.63 15.46 11.56
N LEU A 270 -13.02 16.62 11.29
CA LEU A 270 -11.56 16.74 11.18
C LEU A 270 -10.85 16.48 12.52
N ASN A 271 -11.45 16.90 13.64
CA ASN A 271 -10.92 16.62 14.96
C ASN A 271 -11.00 15.13 15.29
N THR A 272 -12.14 14.51 15.01
CA THR A 272 -12.34 13.06 15.18
C THR A 272 -11.28 12.27 14.40
N MET A 273 -10.99 12.69 13.17
CA MET A 273 -9.95 12.06 12.36
C MET A 273 -8.56 12.18 13.00
N ASN A 274 -8.19 13.35 13.51
CA ASN A 274 -6.93 13.57 14.24
C ASN A 274 -6.84 12.69 15.49
N GLU A 275 -7.92 12.59 16.26
CA GLU A 275 -7.99 11.73 17.44
C GLU A 275 -7.78 10.25 17.07
N VAL A 276 -8.44 9.77 16.02
CA VAL A 276 -8.31 8.38 15.59
C VAL A 276 -6.90 8.07 15.08
N TYR A 277 -6.25 9.00 14.37
CA TYR A 277 -4.83 8.86 14.03
C TYR A 277 -3.98 8.62 15.28
N LYS A 278 -4.15 9.46 16.31
CA LYS A 278 -3.33 9.43 17.53
C LYS A 278 -3.65 8.26 18.47
N THR A 279 -4.90 7.79 18.50
CA THR A 279 -5.37 6.78 19.45
C THR A 279 -5.39 5.37 18.90
N VAL A 280 -5.59 5.19 17.59
CA VAL A 280 -5.73 3.87 16.96
C VAL A 280 -4.54 3.59 16.04
N TYR A 281 -4.31 4.46 15.06
CA TYR A 281 -3.37 4.16 13.98
C TYR A 281 -1.89 4.22 14.41
N LEU A 282 -1.44 5.36 14.93
CA LEU A 282 -0.04 5.56 15.29
C LEU A 282 0.45 4.59 16.38
N PRO A 283 -0.32 4.31 17.46
CA PRO A 283 0.10 3.33 18.45
C PRO A 283 0.27 1.92 17.88
N HIS A 284 -0.63 1.50 16.98
CA HIS A 284 -0.51 0.21 16.29
C HIS A 284 0.74 0.16 15.41
N MET A 285 0.93 1.15 14.55
CA MET A 285 2.06 1.18 13.61
C MET A 285 3.42 1.34 14.31
N ARG A 286 3.47 1.97 15.48
CA ARG A 286 4.70 2.17 16.26
C ARG A 286 5.37 0.85 16.65
N ASN A 287 4.61 -0.24 16.75
CA ASN A 287 5.15 -1.56 17.05
C ASN A 287 5.86 -2.20 15.85
N HIS A 288 5.54 -1.77 14.62
CA HIS A 288 6.03 -2.41 13.38
C HIS A 288 7.04 -1.55 12.61
N CYS A 289 6.98 -0.22 12.73
CA CYS A 289 7.79 0.70 11.94
C CYS A 289 8.22 1.96 12.72
N GLU A 290 9.18 2.71 12.16
CA GLU A 290 9.59 4.00 12.70
C GLU A 290 8.56 5.09 12.38
N ILE A 291 8.34 6.03 13.31
CA ILE A 291 7.37 7.11 13.13
C ILE A 291 8.02 8.45 13.45
N LEU A 292 8.17 9.30 12.43
CA LEU A 292 8.49 10.71 12.59
C LEU A 292 7.20 11.54 12.61
N SER A 293 7.05 12.41 13.60
CA SER A 293 5.84 13.23 13.77
C SER A 293 6.20 14.71 13.76
N TYR A 294 5.63 15.45 12.81
CA TYR A 294 5.84 16.89 12.67
C TYR A 294 4.58 17.66 13.08
N ASN A 295 4.71 18.52 14.09
CA ASN A 295 3.62 19.37 14.57
C ASN A 295 3.52 20.66 13.73
N LEU A 296 2.51 20.73 12.86
CA LEU A 296 2.26 21.89 12.01
C LEU A 296 1.59 23.06 12.75
N ALA A 297 1.17 22.87 14.01
CA ALA A 297 0.71 23.97 14.86
C ALA A 297 1.88 24.83 15.33
N GLU A 298 3.02 24.21 15.64
CA GLU A 298 4.24 24.87 16.10
C GLU A 298 5.07 25.38 14.91
N ASN A 299 5.24 24.55 13.89
CA ASN A 299 6.00 24.86 12.69
C ASN A 299 5.12 24.72 11.43
N PRO A 300 4.40 25.79 11.03
CA PRO A 300 3.49 25.75 9.86
C PRO A 300 4.19 25.48 8.52
N VAL A 301 5.48 25.80 8.44
CA VAL A 301 6.36 25.53 7.30
C VAL A 301 7.33 24.44 7.73
N LEU A 302 7.34 23.35 6.97
CA LEU A 302 8.27 22.26 7.17
C LEU A 302 9.64 22.68 6.64
N ASP A 303 10.66 22.59 7.49
CA ASP A 303 12.05 22.71 7.06
C ASP A 303 12.46 21.39 6.40
N PHE A 304 12.60 21.42 5.08
CA PHE A 304 12.89 20.20 4.31
C PHE A 304 14.30 19.68 4.59
N ASP A 305 15.26 20.58 4.83
CA ASP A 305 16.65 20.21 5.04
C ASP A 305 16.79 19.46 6.38
N LEU A 306 16.10 19.95 7.42
CA LEU A 306 16.00 19.24 8.70
C LEU A 306 15.36 17.86 8.57
N ILE A 307 14.28 17.74 7.78
CA ILE A 307 13.62 16.45 7.55
C ILE A 307 14.57 15.45 6.89
N VAL A 308 15.36 15.91 5.90
CA VAL A 308 16.35 15.08 5.23
C VAL A 308 17.42 14.64 6.22
N GLU A 309 18.01 15.56 7.00
CA GLU A 309 19.01 15.23 8.02
C GLU A 309 18.48 14.21 9.05
N GLU A 310 17.26 14.41 9.55
CA GLU A 310 16.62 13.45 10.46
C GLU A 310 16.44 12.09 9.80
N MET A 311 15.92 12.04 8.57
CA MET A 311 15.73 10.81 7.80
C MET A 311 17.03 10.07 7.53
N GLU A 312 18.11 10.78 7.21
CA GLU A 312 19.44 10.19 7.06
C GLU A 312 19.91 9.60 8.39
N SER A 313 19.70 10.30 9.52
CA SER A 313 20.20 9.86 10.83
C SER A 313 19.51 8.62 11.41
N LEU A 314 18.32 8.25 10.92
CA LEU A 314 17.53 7.13 11.45
C LEU A 314 18.13 5.75 11.09
N ASP A 315 18.11 4.84 12.06
CA ASP A 315 18.34 3.41 11.82
C ASP A 315 17.01 2.72 11.50
N LEU A 316 16.84 2.34 10.24
CA LEU A 316 15.62 1.70 9.73
C LEU A 316 15.74 0.18 9.57
N ASP A 317 16.84 -0.42 10.03
CA ASP A 317 17.09 -1.87 9.91
C ASP A 317 17.13 -2.57 11.27
N ASN A 318 17.44 -1.85 12.34
CA ASN A 318 17.50 -2.42 13.69
C ASN A 318 16.35 -1.92 14.57
N ALA A 319 15.62 -2.87 15.17
CA ALA A 319 14.62 -2.56 16.17
C ALA A 319 15.28 -1.99 17.44
N PRO A 320 14.81 -0.84 17.98
CA PRO A 320 15.25 -0.36 19.27
C PRO A 320 14.74 -1.29 20.38
N ARG A 321 15.42 -1.32 21.53
CA ARG A 321 15.05 -2.19 22.67
C ARG A 321 13.61 -1.98 23.17
N GLU A 322 13.09 -0.76 23.05
CA GLU A 322 11.73 -0.41 23.49
C GLU A 322 10.65 -0.97 22.56
N HIS A 323 11.00 -1.29 21.32
CA HIS A 323 10.08 -1.76 20.29
C HIS A 323 10.69 -2.89 19.48
N GLU A 324 10.91 -4.05 20.12
CA GLU A 324 11.61 -5.21 19.53
C GLU A 324 10.92 -5.80 18.29
N GLN A 325 9.62 -5.55 18.12
CA GLN A 325 8.81 -5.99 16.97
C GLN A 325 8.98 -5.10 15.73
N ARG A 326 9.66 -3.95 15.83
CA ARG A 326 9.89 -3.09 14.66
C ARG A 326 10.71 -3.84 13.62
N PHE A 327 10.32 -3.71 12.36
CA PHE A 327 10.98 -4.32 11.21
C PHE A 327 11.01 -5.86 11.23
N GLU A 328 10.20 -6.51 12.08
CA GLU A 328 10.16 -7.98 12.18
C GLU A 328 9.91 -8.64 10.82
N ASP A 329 9.03 -8.04 10.02
CA ASP A 329 8.70 -8.45 8.65
C ASP A 329 9.92 -8.54 7.72
N TRP A 330 10.96 -7.72 7.96
CA TRP A 330 12.11 -7.55 7.08
C TRP A 330 13.35 -8.34 7.53
N LYS A 331 13.39 -8.76 8.80
CA LYS A 331 14.60 -9.27 9.47
C LYS A 331 15.10 -10.62 8.94
N TYR A 332 14.19 -11.51 8.55
CA TYR A 332 14.51 -12.89 8.17
C TYR A 332 14.12 -13.24 6.73
N LEU A 333 14.01 -12.23 5.87
CA LEU A 333 13.64 -12.42 4.47
C LEU A 333 14.78 -13.00 3.65
N HIS A 334 14.47 -14.08 2.93
CA HIS A 334 15.35 -14.67 1.94
C HIS A 334 14.91 -14.27 0.53
N ASN A 335 15.78 -14.46 -0.46
CA ASN A 335 15.43 -14.20 -1.87
C ASN A 335 14.17 -14.99 -2.32
N THR A 336 13.89 -16.14 -1.71
CA THR A 336 12.64 -16.88 -1.98
C THR A 336 11.40 -16.10 -1.54
N ASP A 337 11.44 -15.45 -0.37
CA ASP A 337 10.33 -14.67 0.18
C ASP A 337 10.05 -13.44 -0.70
N TYR A 338 11.12 -12.74 -1.12
CA TYR A 338 11.02 -11.66 -2.10
C TYR A 338 10.38 -12.12 -3.41
N ASN A 339 10.77 -13.29 -3.93
CA ASN A 339 10.20 -13.81 -5.16
C ASN A 339 8.74 -14.27 -5.01
N ASN A 340 8.37 -14.83 -3.86
CA ASN A 340 7.00 -15.20 -3.54
C ASN A 340 6.11 -13.95 -3.49
N MET A 341 6.52 -12.93 -2.75
CA MET A 341 5.81 -11.65 -2.65
C MET A 341 5.70 -10.97 -4.02
N ARG A 342 6.79 -10.96 -4.79
CA ARG A 342 6.82 -10.37 -6.13
C ARG A 342 5.90 -11.10 -7.11
N SER A 343 5.83 -12.43 -7.01
CA SER A 343 4.90 -13.24 -7.79
C SER A 343 3.46 -12.94 -7.36
N PHE A 344 3.18 -12.91 -6.06
CA PHE A 344 1.87 -12.59 -5.50
C PHE A 344 1.36 -11.21 -5.98
N CYS A 345 2.23 -10.20 -5.95
CA CYS A 345 1.94 -8.82 -6.35
C CYS A 345 1.93 -8.58 -7.88
N SER A 346 2.20 -9.61 -8.68
CA SER A 346 2.26 -9.50 -10.15
C SER A 346 0.86 -9.20 -10.72
N PRO A 347 0.71 -8.29 -11.69
CA PRO A 347 -0.59 -8.01 -12.33
C PRO A 347 -1.26 -9.23 -12.98
N ASN A 348 -0.47 -10.28 -13.27
CA ASN A 348 -0.97 -11.55 -13.79
C ASN A 348 -1.67 -12.42 -12.74
N ASN A 349 -1.53 -12.10 -11.44
CA ASN A 349 -2.03 -12.87 -10.31
C ASN A 349 -3.07 -12.08 -9.49
N THR A 350 -3.76 -11.13 -10.11
CA THR A 350 -4.79 -10.28 -9.44
C THR A 350 -5.84 -11.11 -8.71
N GLN A 351 -6.23 -12.27 -9.27
CA GLN A 351 -7.14 -13.21 -8.62
C GLN A 351 -6.69 -13.63 -7.20
N LYS A 352 -5.38 -13.77 -6.96
CA LYS A 352 -4.87 -14.13 -5.62
C LYS A 352 -5.02 -12.99 -4.61
N LEU A 353 -5.02 -11.75 -5.09
CA LEU A 353 -5.33 -10.58 -4.27
C LEU A 353 -6.84 -10.51 -3.99
N ASP A 354 -7.68 -10.92 -4.95
CA ASP A 354 -9.13 -11.01 -4.73
C ASP A 354 -9.47 -12.03 -3.64
N GLU A 355 -8.78 -13.17 -3.61
CA GLU A 355 -8.98 -14.24 -2.61
C GLU A 355 -8.88 -13.73 -1.16
N ILE A 356 -8.07 -12.69 -0.90
CA ILE A 356 -7.97 -12.03 0.41
C ILE A 356 -9.34 -11.55 0.92
N PHE A 357 -10.21 -11.10 0.02
CA PHE A 357 -11.51 -10.48 0.34
C PHE A 357 -12.70 -11.44 0.28
N THR A 358 -12.44 -12.75 0.14
CA THR A 358 -13.50 -13.74 -0.10
C THR A 358 -14.12 -14.35 1.16
N PHE A 359 -13.60 -14.07 2.36
CA PHE A 359 -13.83 -14.95 3.51
C PHE A 359 -15.01 -14.62 4.44
N TYR A 360 -15.76 -13.52 4.26
CA TYR A 360 -16.96 -13.26 5.08
C TYR A 360 -17.84 -12.15 4.49
N LYS A 361 -19.09 -12.44 4.07
CA LYS A 361 -20.09 -11.40 3.75
C LYS A 361 -20.75 -10.94 5.07
N PRO A 362 -20.58 -9.68 5.52
CA PRO A 362 -21.12 -9.21 6.79
C PRO A 362 -22.61 -8.88 6.66
N PHE A 363 -23.47 -9.90 6.72
CA PHE A 363 -24.93 -9.73 6.63
C PHE A 363 -25.53 -8.85 7.74
N GLU A 364 -24.83 -8.70 8.87
CA GLU A 364 -25.18 -7.77 9.96
C GLU A 364 -24.98 -6.29 9.57
N ALA A 365 -24.27 -6.01 8.47
CA ALA A 365 -23.93 -4.68 7.97
C ALA A 365 -24.44 -4.49 6.52
N PRO A 366 -25.76 -4.27 6.33
CA PRO A 366 -26.38 -4.17 5.00
C PRO A 366 -25.92 -2.94 4.19
N GLU A 367 -25.19 -2.00 4.77
CA GLU A 367 -24.53 -0.92 4.05
C GLU A 367 -23.30 -1.38 3.25
N LEU A 368 -22.59 -2.43 3.70
CA LEU A 368 -21.39 -2.95 3.02
C LEU A 368 -21.72 -4.01 1.97
N VAL A 369 -22.84 -4.71 2.13
CA VAL A 369 -23.24 -5.83 1.27
C VAL A 369 -24.33 -5.40 0.28
N LEU A 370 -24.25 -5.94 -0.93
CA LEU A 370 -25.29 -5.83 -1.94
C LEU A 370 -26.21 -7.05 -1.91
N ASP A 371 -27.48 -6.83 -2.24
CA ASP A 371 -28.40 -7.93 -2.49
C ASP A 371 -27.98 -8.69 -3.76
N GLY A 372 -28.23 -10.00 -3.79
CA GLY A 372 -27.81 -10.83 -4.92
C GLY A 372 -28.41 -10.40 -6.26
N TYR A 373 -29.67 -9.97 -6.28
CA TYR A 373 -30.32 -9.49 -7.50
C TYR A 373 -29.75 -8.15 -7.96
N ASP A 374 -29.50 -7.24 -7.02
CA ASP A 374 -28.90 -5.94 -7.31
C ASP A 374 -27.46 -6.10 -7.86
N GLU A 375 -26.69 -7.03 -7.28
CA GLU A 375 -25.33 -7.40 -7.71
C GLU A 375 -25.34 -8.02 -9.12
N GLU A 376 -26.30 -8.90 -9.43
CA GLU A 376 -26.47 -9.50 -10.75
C GLU A 376 -26.79 -8.45 -11.82
N ILE A 377 -27.79 -7.58 -11.57
CA ILE A 377 -28.15 -6.49 -12.51
C ILE A 377 -26.96 -5.57 -12.76
N TYR A 378 -26.21 -5.22 -11.70
CA TYR A 378 -25.02 -4.38 -11.83
C TYR A 378 -23.94 -5.06 -12.70
N ASN A 379 -23.64 -6.33 -12.44
CA ASN A 379 -22.65 -7.09 -13.18
C ASN A 379 -23.06 -7.28 -14.65
N GLU A 380 -24.32 -7.61 -14.92
CA GLU A 380 -24.83 -7.72 -16.29
C GLU A 380 -24.70 -6.39 -17.04
N THR A 381 -25.09 -5.28 -16.40
CA THR A 381 -24.99 -3.94 -17.00
C THR A 381 -23.53 -3.64 -17.39
N LEU A 382 -22.57 -3.92 -16.51
CA LEU A 382 -21.15 -3.75 -16.82
C LEU A 382 -20.66 -4.69 -17.93
N GLN A 383 -21.04 -5.97 -17.90
CA GLN A 383 -20.59 -6.97 -18.87
C GLN A 383 -21.22 -6.81 -20.26
N THR A 384 -22.35 -6.09 -20.37
CA THR A 384 -22.93 -5.73 -21.68
C THR A 384 -22.11 -4.65 -22.39
N ASP A 385 -21.37 -3.82 -21.67
CA ASP A 385 -20.53 -2.79 -22.29
C ASP A 385 -19.39 -3.48 -23.09
N PRO A 386 -19.25 -3.19 -24.39
CA PRO A 386 -18.25 -3.84 -25.24
C PRO A 386 -16.80 -3.60 -24.79
N ARG A 387 -16.54 -2.54 -24.00
CA ARG A 387 -15.23 -2.23 -23.43
C ARG A 387 -14.85 -3.19 -22.30
N ILE A 388 -15.84 -3.75 -21.61
CA ILE A 388 -15.69 -4.62 -20.43
C ILE A 388 -15.87 -6.10 -20.77
N LYS A 389 -16.83 -6.42 -21.64
CA LYS A 389 -17.28 -7.79 -21.96
C LYS A 389 -16.18 -8.85 -22.19
N TYR A 390 -15.01 -8.44 -22.69
CA TYR A 390 -13.89 -9.33 -23.00
C TYR A 390 -12.69 -9.19 -22.05
N LEU A 391 -12.84 -8.40 -21.00
CA LEU A 391 -11.87 -8.38 -19.92
C LEU A 391 -11.92 -9.71 -19.19
N LYS A 392 -10.75 -10.15 -18.75
CA LYS A 392 -10.71 -11.28 -17.83
C LYS A 392 -11.52 -10.91 -16.57
N PRO A 393 -12.29 -11.85 -16.00
CA PRO A 393 -13.16 -11.60 -14.85
C PRO A 393 -12.44 -10.97 -13.65
N ASP A 394 -11.16 -11.29 -13.47
CA ASP A 394 -10.26 -10.79 -12.41
C ASP A 394 -9.96 -9.27 -12.47
N ARG A 395 -10.52 -8.53 -13.44
CA ARG A 395 -10.35 -7.06 -13.55
C ARG A 395 -11.62 -6.25 -13.31
N VAL A 396 -12.75 -6.90 -13.02
CA VAL A 396 -14.07 -6.26 -13.07
C VAL A 396 -14.89 -6.65 -11.83
N PHE A 397 -14.41 -6.41 -10.61
CA PHE A 397 -15.25 -6.58 -9.43
C PHE A 397 -14.99 -5.52 -8.36
N LEU A 398 -16.11 -5.00 -7.83
CA LEU A 398 -16.24 -4.18 -6.61
C LEU A 398 -15.65 -4.91 -5.42
#